data_AF-H3GJS8-F1
#
_entry.id   AF-H3GJS8-F1
#
_cell.length_a   1.000
_cell.length_b   1.000
_cell.length_c   1.000
_cell.angle_alpha   90.00
_cell.angle_beta   90.00
_cell.angle_gamma   90.00
#
_symmetry.space_group_name_H-M   'P 1'
#
loop_
_entity.id
_entity.type
_entity.pdbx_description
1 polymer ?
#
loop_
_entity_poly.entity_id
_entity_poly.type
_entity_poly.pdbx_seq_one_letter_code
_entity_poly.pdbx_strand_id
1 'polypeptide(L)'
;MRLLGIFVGVVVTSASLLAPVEAGNLRGSVSAPTYNCNAPASIYQGSVKYSSTTPGSSATYSCMKGTNMKGPSTIRCTNQGIWSPQPPECRVTYLASKDNTYKNHDTGYALYSG
;
A
#
# COMPACT_ATOMS: atom_id res chain seq x y z
N MET A 1 10.77 4.12 87.93
CA MET A 1 10.62 2.85 87.18
C MET A 1 9.55 3.04 86.12
N ARG A 2 9.87 2.69 84.87
CA ARG A 2 8.96 2.67 83.71
C ARG A 2 7.87 1.61 83.92
N LEU A 3 6.66 1.90 83.43
CA LEU A 3 5.67 0.97 82.87
C LEU A 3 4.76 1.89 82.01
N LEU A 4 5.06 2.23 80.74
CA LEU A 4 5.04 1.40 79.53
C LEU A 4 3.83 0.45 79.45
N GLY A 5 2.84 0.86 78.64
CA GLY A 5 1.86 0.00 77.98
C GLY A 5 0.39 0.43 78.19
N ILE A 6 -0.53 0.45 77.22
CA ILE A 6 -0.60 -0.11 75.87
C ILE A 6 -1.71 0.65 75.09
N PHE A 7 -1.38 1.00 73.84
CA PHE A 7 -2.18 1.07 72.60
C PHE A 7 -3.72 1.13 72.65
N VAL A 8 -4.29 2.13 71.96
CA VAL A 8 -5.40 1.91 71.01
C VAL A 8 -5.23 2.88 69.81
N GLY A 9 -5.43 2.37 68.59
CA GLY A 9 -5.29 3.08 67.32
C GLY A 9 -6.10 4.38 67.22
N VAL A 10 -5.83 5.25 66.26
CA VAL A 10 -6.09 5.01 64.84
C VAL A 10 -5.00 5.68 64.00
N VAL A 11 -4.23 4.91 63.25
CA VAL A 11 -3.55 5.45 62.06
C VAL A 11 -4.63 5.74 61.03
N VAL A 12 -5.14 6.96 61.03
CA VAL A 12 -5.93 7.45 59.88
C VAL A 12 -4.92 7.73 58.79
N THR A 13 -4.43 6.66 58.13
CA THR A 13 -3.76 6.83 56.84
C THR A 13 -4.86 7.33 55.91
N SER A 14 -4.87 8.63 55.64
CA SER A 14 -5.67 9.21 54.59
C SER A 14 -5.14 8.68 53.25
N ALA A 15 -5.41 7.41 52.97
CA ALA A 15 -5.31 6.83 51.64
C ALA A 15 -6.54 7.30 50.87
N SER A 16 -6.50 8.57 50.47
CA SER A 16 -7.43 9.07 49.46
C SER A 16 -7.12 8.31 48.18
N LEU A 17 -7.92 7.27 47.92
CA LEU A 17 -7.88 6.46 46.70
C LEU A 17 -8.19 7.36 45.51
N LEU A 18 -7.16 7.95 44.91
CA LEU A 18 -7.22 8.34 43.51
C LEU A 18 -7.13 7.02 42.73
N ALA A 19 -8.28 6.38 42.54
CA ALA A 19 -8.41 5.31 41.56
C ALA A 19 -7.91 5.87 40.22
N PRO A 20 -7.09 5.12 39.45
CA PRO A 20 -6.80 5.53 38.08
C PRO A 20 -8.14 5.66 37.37
N VAL A 21 -8.37 6.81 36.74
CA VAL A 21 -9.47 6.99 35.79
C VAL A 21 -9.39 5.83 34.80
N GLU A 22 -10.40 4.96 34.85
CA GLU A 22 -10.53 3.88 33.88
C GLU A 22 -10.62 4.54 32.52
N ALA A 23 -9.58 4.41 31.70
CA ALA A 23 -9.62 4.84 30.32
C ALA A 23 -10.69 3.98 29.64
N GLY A 24 -11.90 4.51 29.56
CA GLY A 24 -13.05 3.88 28.94
C GLY A 24 -12.64 3.35 27.57
N ASN A 25 -12.75 2.04 27.41
CA ASN A 25 -12.43 1.32 26.20
C ASN A 25 -13.45 1.69 25.11
N LEU A 26 -13.17 2.71 24.29
CA LEU A 26 -13.90 2.97 23.04
C LEU A 26 -13.50 1.93 21.98
N ARG A 27 -13.64 0.63 22.28
CA ARG A 27 -13.57 -0.43 21.27
C ARG A 27 -14.91 -0.56 20.57
N GLY A 28 -15.28 0.49 19.87
CA GLY A 28 -16.13 0.37 18.70
C GLY A 28 -15.23 0.11 17.50
N SER A 29 -15.22 -1.12 17.00
CA SER A 29 -14.66 -1.39 15.67
C SER A 29 -15.63 -0.83 14.64
N VAL A 30 -15.59 0.48 14.40
CA VAL A 30 -16.28 1.07 13.27
C VAL A 30 -15.61 0.49 12.02
N SER A 31 -16.23 -0.53 11.44
CA SER A 31 -15.82 -1.10 10.16
C SER A 31 -15.98 0.00 9.12
N ALA A 32 -14.85 0.60 8.72
CA ALA A 32 -14.86 1.61 7.67
C ALA A 32 -15.52 1.00 6.41
N PRO A 33 -16.38 1.76 5.70
CA PRO A 33 -16.97 1.28 4.45
C PRO A 33 -15.85 0.96 3.46
N THR A 34 -15.99 -0.18 2.78
CA THR A 34 -15.05 -0.59 1.74
C THR A 34 -15.73 -0.54 0.38
N TYR A 35 -14.98 -0.05 -0.61
CA TYR A 35 -15.46 0.06 -1.98
C TYR A 35 -14.68 -0.88 -2.88
N ASN A 36 -15.40 -1.61 -3.73
CA ASN A 36 -14.78 -2.38 -4.80
C ASN A 36 -14.15 -1.42 -5.80
N CYS A 37 -13.00 -1.80 -6.32
CA CYS A 37 -12.42 -1.10 -7.45
C CYS A 37 -13.20 -1.39 -8.74
N ASN A 38 -13.02 -0.50 -9.71
CA ASN A 38 -13.42 -0.77 -11.08
C ASN A 38 -12.42 -1.75 -11.75
N ALA A 39 -12.69 -2.15 -12.99
CA ALA A 39 -11.69 -2.86 -13.79
C ALA A 39 -10.37 -2.07 -13.81
N PRO A 40 -9.21 -2.72 -13.60
CA PRO A 40 -7.90 -2.07 -13.72
C PRO A 40 -7.75 -1.41 -15.10
N ALA A 41 -7.07 -0.26 -15.14
CA ALA A 41 -6.81 0.44 -16.40
C ALA A 41 -5.98 -0.44 -17.35
N SER A 42 -6.25 -0.36 -18.65
CA SER A 42 -5.35 -0.93 -19.65
C SER A 42 -4.11 -0.06 -19.83
N ILE A 43 -3.00 -0.68 -20.25
CA ILE A 43 -1.75 0.03 -20.56
C ILE A 43 -1.38 -0.21 -22.02
N TYR A 44 -0.75 0.78 -22.65
CA TYR A 44 -0.28 0.67 -24.03
C TYR A 44 0.86 -0.35 -24.13
N GLN A 45 0.88 -1.14 -25.21
CA GLN A 45 1.84 -2.24 -25.42
C GLN A 45 1.98 -3.19 -24.23
N GLY A 46 0.88 -3.41 -23.50
CA GLY A 46 0.83 -4.36 -22.40
C GLY A 46 -0.55 -4.97 -22.21
N SER A 47 -0.66 -5.78 -21.18
CA SER A 47 -1.86 -6.53 -20.81
C SER A 47 -1.98 -6.57 -19.29
N VAL A 48 -3.20 -6.76 -18.79
CA VAL A 48 -3.48 -6.85 -17.35
C VAL A 48 -4.28 -8.12 -17.05
N LYS A 49 -3.93 -8.80 -15.96
CA LYS A 49 -4.61 -10.00 -15.47
C LYS A 49 -5.03 -9.80 -14.01
N TYR A 50 -6.30 -10.03 -13.72
CA TYR A 50 -6.90 -9.93 -12.39
C TYR A 50 -8.08 -10.91 -12.29
N SER A 51 -8.40 -11.34 -11.07
CA SER A 51 -9.50 -12.30 -10.81
C SER A 51 -10.72 -11.67 -10.14
N SER A 52 -10.52 -10.61 -9.36
CA SER A 52 -11.60 -9.82 -8.75
C SER A 52 -11.17 -8.38 -8.55
N THR A 53 -12.14 -7.51 -8.26
CA THR A 53 -11.90 -6.08 -8.01
C THR A 53 -12.23 -5.69 -6.55
N THR A 54 -12.36 -6.68 -5.67
CA THR A 54 -12.62 -6.45 -4.25
C THR A 54 -11.39 -5.87 -3.54
N PRO A 55 -11.56 -5.13 -2.44
CA PRO A 55 -10.44 -4.66 -1.63
C PRO A 55 -9.47 -5.79 -1.26
N GLY A 56 -8.17 -5.52 -1.39
CA GLY A 56 -7.10 -6.49 -1.17
C GLY A 56 -6.70 -7.32 -2.39
N SER A 57 -7.55 -7.41 -3.42
CA SER A 57 -7.25 -8.09 -4.68
C SER A 57 -6.10 -7.43 -5.43
N SER A 58 -5.45 -8.21 -6.30
CA SER A 58 -4.28 -7.78 -7.06
C SER A 58 -4.54 -7.88 -8.57
N ALA A 59 -3.98 -6.93 -9.31
CA ALA A 59 -3.92 -6.93 -10.77
C ALA A 59 -2.47 -6.90 -11.21
N THR A 60 -2.09 -7.81 -12.12
CA THR A 60 -0.72 -7.95 -12.62
C THR A 60 -0.64 -7.57 -14.08
N TYR A 61 0.31 -6.71 -14.41
CA TYR A 61 0.58 -6.20 -15.74
C TYR A 61 1.76 -6.92 -16.38
N SER A 62 1.66 -7.12 -17.68
CA SER A 62 2.70 -7.72 -18.52
C SER A 62 2.89 -6.89 -19.78
N CYS A 63 4.12 -6.51 -20.05
CA CYS A 63 4.49 -5.80 -21.27
C CYS A 63 4.70 -6.75 -22.46
N MET A 64 4.42 -6.27 -23.67
CA MET A 64 4.63 -7.03 -24.91
C MET A 64 6.13 -7.24 -25.19
N LYS A 65 6.47 -8.25 -25.98
CA LYS A 65 7.86 -8.55 -26.36
C LYS A 65 8.51 -7.32 -27.03
N GLY A 66 9.75 -7.01 -26.65
CA GLY A 66 10.50 -5.84 -27.16
C GLY A 66 10.29 -4.56 -26.36
N THR A 67 9.45 -4.59 -25.33
CA THR A 67 9.26 -3.47 -24.40
C THR A 67 9.71 -3.83 -23.00
N ASN A 68 10.08 -2.81 -22.23
CA ASN A 68 10.47 -2.90 -20.84
C ASN A 68 9.44 -2.20 -19.96
N MET A 69 9.18 -2.78 -18.78
CA MET A 69 8.23 -2.24 -17.82
C MET A 69 8.88 -1.18 -16.94
N LYS A 70 8.26 0.00 -16.86
CA LYS A 70 8.66 1.11 -15.99
C LYS A 70 7.58 1.29 -14.92
N GLY A 71 7.92 0.92 -13.68
CA GLY A 71 7.02 0.96 -12.54
C GLY A 71 6.66 -0.43 -12.01
N PRO A 72 5.70 -0.51 -11.07
CA PRO A 72 5.32 -1.75 -10.41
C PRO A 72 4.49 -2.65 -11.34
N SER A 73 4.87 -3.92 -11.45
CA SER A 73 4.13 -4.91 -12.24
C SER A 73 2.76 -5.23 -11.68
N THR A 74 2.56 -5.02 -10.38
CA THR A 74 1.39 -5.47 -9.65
C THR A 74 0.84 -4.33 -8.81
N ILE A 75 -0.47 -4.13 -8.89
CA ILE A 75 -1.20 -3.12 -8.12
C ILE A 75 -2.32 -3.79 -7.32
N ARG A 76 -2.74 -3.16 -6.21
CA ARG A 76 -3.75 -3.70 -5.29
C ARG A 76 -4.94 -2.79 -5.14
N CYS A 77 -6.12 -3.38 -5.02
CA CYS A 77 -7.33 -2.63 -4.74
C CYS A 77 -7.34 -2.22 -3.27
N THR A 78 -7.45 -0.91 -3.01
CA THR A 78 -7.55 -0.36 -1.66
C THR A 78 -8.99 -0.40 -1.16
N ASN A 79 -9.18 -0.26 0.15
CA ASN A 79 -10.52 -0.15 0.74
C ASN A 79 -11.29 1.09 0.25
N GLN A 80 -10.60 2.06 -0.37
CA GLN A 80 -11.18 3.27 -0.95
C GLN A 80 -11.68 3.05 -2.39
N GLY A 81 -11.61 1.83 -2.94
CA GLY A 81 -12.04 1.53 -4.31
C GLY A 81 -11.05 2.02 -5.38
N ILE A 82 -9.79 2.27 -4.98
CA ILE A 82 -8.74 2.77 -5.86
C ILE A 82 -7.65 1.72 -6.00
N TRP A 83 -7.19 1.48 -7.22
CA TRP A 83 -6.00 0.68 -7.48
C TRP A 83 -4.74 1.47 -7.14
N SER A 84 -3.88 0.89 -6.30
CA SER A 84 -2.63 1.51 -5.87
C SER A 84 -1.50 0.48 -5.79
N PRO A 85 -0.27 0.81 -6.21
CA PRO A 85 0.15 2.06 -6.84
C PRO A 85 -0.43 2.25 -8.27
N GLN A 86 -0.05 3.33 -8.96
CA GLN A 86 -0.47 3.56 -10.34
C GLN A 86 0.05 2.46 -11.29
N PRO A 87 -0.68 2.14 -12.37
CA PRO A 87 -0.24 1.17 -13.37
C PRO A 87 1.14 1.51 -13.97
N PRO A 88 1.93 0.50 -14.38
CA PRO A 88 3.23 0.73 -15.01
C PRO A 88 3.08 1.21 -16.46
N GLU A 89 4.17 1.75 -17.01
CA GLU A 89 4.29 2.08 -18.44
C GLU A 89 5.14 1.02 -19.14
N CYS A 90 4.74 0.56 -20.33
CA CYS A 90 5.62 -0.24 -21.19
C CYS A 90 6.36 0.70 -22.15
N ARG A 91 7.69 0.67 -22.13
CA ARG A 91 8.56 1.48 -22.99
C ARG A 91 9.28 0.61 -23.99
N VAL A 92 9.34 1.04 -25.25
CA VAL A 92 10.10 0.33 -26.28
C VAL A 92 11.56 0.26 -25.87
N THR A 93 12.11 -0.95 -25.90
CA THR A 93 13.54 -1.14 -25.73
C THR A 93 14.14 -1.01 -27.10
N TYR A 94 14.83 0.09 -27.38
CA TYR A 94 15.74 0.10 -28.51
C TYR A 94 16.77 -0.98 -28.22
N LEU A 95 16.63 -2.14 -28.86
CA LEU A 95 17.68 -3.12 -28.85
C LEU A 95 18.90 -2.40 -29.41
N ALA A 96 19.91 -2.18 -28.57
CA ALA A 96 21.25 -1.92 -29.07
C ALA A 96 21.60 -3.18 -29.87
N SER A 97 21.32 -3.15 -31.16
CA SER A 97 21.65 -4.23 -32.07
C SER A 97 23.16 -4.44 -31.94
N LYS A 98 23.56 -5.50 -31.24
CA LYS A 98 24.98 -5.92 -31.20
C LYS A 98 25.44 -6.44 -32.56
N ASP A 99 24.50 -6.65 -33.47
CA ASP A 99 24.77 -6.83 -34.87
C ASP A 99 24.88 -5.45 -35.51
N ASN A 100 26.08 -5.08 -35.96
CA ASN A 100 26.40 -3.82 -36.65
C ASN A 100 25.87 -3.87 -38.10
N THR A 101 24.59 -4.21 -38.20
CA THR A 101 23.92 -4.70 -39.42
C THR A 101 22.67 -3.89 -39.73
N TYR A 102 22.55 -2.70 -39.12
CA TYR A 102 21.86 -1.58 -39.77
C TYR A 102 22.75 -1.08 -40.92
N LYS A 103 22.83 -1.87 -41.99
CA LYS A 103 23.29 -1.36 -43.28
C LYS A 103 22.16 -0.47 -43.77
N ASN A 104 22.42 0.83 -43.76
CA ASN A 104 21.55 1.93 -44.18
C ASN A 104 20.45 1.49 -45.16
N HIS A 105 19.21 1.46 -44.69
CA HIS A 105 18.06 1.48 -45.58
C HIS A 105 17.00 2.39 -44.95
N ASP A 106 17.23 3.69 -45.13
CA ASP A 106 16.23 4.73 -45.35
C ASP A 106 14.90 4.54 -44.59
N THR A 107 14.84 5.05 -43.35
CA THR A 107 13.65 5.60 -42.65
C THR A 107 14.03 5.75 -41.18
N GLY A 108 14.71 6.88 -40.89
CA GLY A 108 14.96 7.30 -39.53
C GLY A 108 13.63 7.46 -38.79
N TYR A 109 13.50 6.79 -37.65
CA TYR A 109 12.46 7.01 -36.66
C TYR A 109 12.58 8.43 -36.11
N ALA A 110 12.11 9.42 -36.86
CA ALA A 110 11.79 10.75 -36.39
C ALA A 110 10.32 10.73 -35.94
N LEU A 111 10.05 10.10 -34.80
CA LEU A 111 8.76 10.26 -34.13
C LEU A 111 9.07 10.54 -32.66
N TYR A 112 8.60 11.70 -32.19
CA TYR A 112 8.71 12.24 -30.82
C TYR A 112 9.93 13.10 -30.49
N SER A 113 10.09 14.20 -31.24
CA SER A 113 10.56 15.47 -30.67
C SER A 113 9.54 16.54 -31.02
N GLY A 114 8.65 16.85 -30.08
CA GLY A 114 7.75 18.00 -30.08
C GLY A 114 7.94 18.74 -28.77
#